data_AF-A0A2E0QX86-F1
#
_entry.id   AF-A0A2E0QX86-F1
#
_cell.length_a   1.000
_cell.length_b   1.000
_cell.length_c   1.000
_cell.angle_alpha   90.00
_cell.angle_beta   90.00
_cell.angle_gamma   90.00
#
_symmetry.space_group_name_H-M   'P 1'
#
loop_
_entity.id
_entity.type
_entity.pdbx_description
1 polymer ?
#
loop_
_entity_poly.entity_id
_entity_poly.type
_entity_poly.pdbx_seq_one_letter_code
_entity_poly.pdbx_strand_id
1 'polypeptide(L)' 'MSDPSLKRRQEVMLLPECLDDYVRADNPVRVLDAYVDSLDLGSLGFDVKTGGAPGRPSTYSAEALLK' A
#
# COMPACT_ATOMS: atom_id res chain seq x y z
N MET A 1 -41.36 7.14 -14.60
CA MET A 1 -40.04 7.06 -15.25
C MET A 1 -39.00 7.43 -14.21
N SER A 2 -38.38 6.44 -13.56
CA SER A 2 -37.43 6.64 -12.47
C SER A 2 -36.02 6.69 -13.05
N ASP A 3 -35.31 7.80 -12.83
CA ASP A 3 -33.92 7.97 -13.27
C ASP A 3 -32.99 7.00 -12.52
N PRO A 4 -32.25 6.10 -13.20
CA PRO A 4 -31.36 5.13 -12.57
C PRO A 4 -30.02 5.73 -12.09
N SER A 5 -29.81 7.05 -12.19
CA SER A 5 -28.51 7.68 -11.93
C SER A 5 -28.17 7.94 -10.45
N LEU A 6 -29.04 7.62 -9.49
CA LEU A 6 -28.80 7.90 -8.05
C LEU A 6 -28.17 6.73 -7.27
N LYS A 7 -27.26 5.96 -7.87
CA LYS A 7 -26.51 4.93 -7.13
C LYS A 7 -25.04 4.83 -7.57
N ARG A 8 -24.22 5.88 -7.39
CA ARG A 8 -22.75 5.68 -7.33
C ARG A 8 -21.86 6.84 -6.88
N ARG A 9 -22.21 7.68 -5.90
CA ARG A 9 -21.29 8.75 -5.44
C ARG A 9 -21.17 8.96 -3.92
N GLN A 10 -21.62 7.99 -3.12
CA GLN A 10 -21.49 8.04 -1.66
C GLN A 10 -21.08 6.68 -1.06
N GLU A 11 -20.21 5.93 -1.75
CA GLU A 11 -19.51 4.83 -1.09
C GLU A 11 -18.38 5.42 -0.25
N VAL A 12 -18.72 5.81 0.97
CA VAL A 12 -17.74 6.11 2.01
C VAL A 12 -17.30 4.75 2.56
N MET A 13 -16.21 4.18 2.03
CA MET A 13 -15.55 3.09 2.74
C MET A 13 -14.82 3.69 3.94
N LEU A 14 -15.35 3.43 5.14
CA LEU A 14 -14.60 3.62 6.37
C LEU A 14 -13.49 2.58 6.37
N LEU A 15 -12.26 3.01 6.09
CA LEU A 15 -11.10 2.14 6.17
C LEU A 15 -10.86 1.75 7.64
N PRO A 16 -10.54 0.48 7.92
CA PRO A 16 -10.19 0.07 9.27
C PRO A 16 -8.91 0.77 9.75
N GLU A 17 -8.73 0.82 11.07
CA GLU A 17 -7.58 1.46 11.70
C GLU A 17 -6.26 0.75 11.38
N CYS A 18 -6.30 -0.57 11.16
CA CYS A 18 -5.17 -1.36 10.69
C CYS A 18 -5.52 -2.14 9.42
N LEU A 19 -4.53 -2.28 8.51
CA LEU A 19 -4.66 -3.14 7.33
C LEU A 19 -4.90 -4.60 7.74
N ASP A 20 -4.38 -5.03 8.90
CA ASP A 20 -4.57 -6.38 9.40
C ASP A 20 -6.02 -6.70 9.77
N ASP A 21 -6.83 -5.68 10.07
CA ASP A 21 -8.28 -5.84 10.30
C ASP A 21 -9.05 -6.00 8.98
N TYR A 22 -8.46 -5.57 7.85
CA TYR A 22 -9.00 -5.76 6.51
C TYR A 22 -8.54 -7.09 5.88
N VAL A 23 -7.27 -7.44 6.09
CA VAL A 23 -6.63 -8.62 5.49
C VAL A 23 -6.57 -9.74 6.52
N ARG A 24 -7.56 -10.63 6.47
CA ARG A 24 -7.60 -11.81 7.34
C ARG A 24 -6.35 -12.68 7.20
N ALA A 25 -6.02 -13.44 8.24
CA ALA A 25 -4.82 -14.28 8.28
C ALA A 25 -4.80 -15.38 7.21
N ASP A 26 -5.96 -15.83 6.74
CA ASP A 26 -6.15 -16.81 5.66
C ASP A 26 -6.17 -16.18 4.26
N ASN A 27 -6.01 -14.86 4.15
CA ASN A 27 -6.03 -14.18 2.87
C ASN A 27 -4.77 -14.56 2.06
N PRO A 28 -4.92 -15.04 0.81
CA PRO A 28 -3.79 -15.45 -0.03
C PRO A 28 -2.78 -14.33 -0.28
N VAL A 29 -3.17 -13.05 -0.15
CA VAL A 29 -2.26 -11.91 -0.28
C VAL A 29 -1.10 -11.96 0.73
N ARG A 30 -1.28 -12.63 1.89
CA ARG A 30 -0.23 -12.81 2.91
C ARG A 30 0.98 -13.62 2.41
N VAL A 31 0.82 -14.38 1.33
CA VAL A 31 1.95 -15.04 0.66
C VAL A 31 2.96 -14.03 0.12
N LEU A 32 2.52 -12.82 -0.23
CA LEU A 32 3.42 -11.77 -0.71
C LEU A 32 4.40 -11.33 0.37
N ASP A 33 3.98 -11.26 1.64
CA ASP A 33 4.87 -10.91 2.75
C ASP A 33 6.02 -11.93 2.84
N ALA A 34 5.69 -13.23 2.86
CA ALA A 34 6.68 -14.31 2.88
C ALA A 34 7.57 -14.35 1.62
N TYR A 35 7.00 -14.03 0.45
CA TYR A 35 7.76 -13.96 -0.80
C TYR A 35 8.76 -12.80 -0.77
N VAL A 36 8.35 -11.61 -0.36
CA VAL A 36 9.22 -10.43 -0.26
C VAL A 36 10.32 -10.66 0.77
N ASP A 37 10.02 -11.26 1.91
CA ASP A 37 11.01 -11.63 2.93
C ASP A 37 12.07 -12.63 2.42
N SER A 38 11.71 -13.45 1.42
CA SER A 38 12.62 -14.42 0.81
C SER A 38 13.54 -13.84 -0.28
N LEU A 39 13.25 -12.62 -0.76
CA LEU A 39 14.03 -12.00 -1.84
C LEU A 39 15.29 -11.29 -1.30
N ASP A 40 16.44 -11.60 -1.88
CA ASP A 40 17.65 -10.78 -1.72
C ASP A 40 17.56 -9.56 -2.65
N LEU A 41 16.92 -8.50 -2.15
CA LEU A 41 16.76 -7.24 -2.87
C LEU A 41 18.11 -6.62 -3.28
N GLY A 42 19.18 -6.86 -2.52
CA GLY A 42 20.53 -6.39 -2.86
C GLY A 42 21.07 -7.08 -4.10
N SER A 43 20.93 -8.41 -4.20
CA SER A 43 21.33 -9.17 -5.39
C SER A 43 20.51 -8.83 -6.64
N LEU A 44 19.26 -8.39 -6.46
CA LEU A 44 18.41 -7.90 -7.56
C LEU A 44 18.75 -6.46 -7.98
N GLY A 45 19.72 -5.81 -7.31
CA GLY A 45 20.16 -4.46 -7.65
C GLY A 45 19.30 -3.34 -7.05
N PHE A 46 18.47 -3.64 -6.05
CA PHE A 46 17.71 -2.63 -5.32
C PHE A 46 18.57 -1.99 -4.21
N ASP A 47 18.61 -0.66 -4.19
CA ASP A 47 19.19 0.11 -3.07
C ASP A 47 18.14 0.28 -1.96
N VAL A 48 18.06 -0.69 -1.07
CA VAL A 48 17.12 -0.66 0.06
C VAL A 48 17.68 0.24 1.16
N LYS A 49 17.22 1.49 1.23
CA LYS A 49 17.54 2.38 2.35
C LYS A 49 16.89 1.87 3.63
N THR A 50 17.66 1.19 4.47
CA THR A 50 17.25 0.56 5.74
C THR A 50 16.86 1.53 6.86
N GLY A 51 16.67 2.83 6.56
CA GLY A 51 16.44 3.89 7.56
C GLY A 51 15.07 4.56 7.50
N GLY A 52 14.14 4.11 6.64
CA GLY A 52 12.79 4.66 6.54
C GLY A 52 11.78 3.85 7.35
N ALA A 53 10.79 4.53 7.95
CA ALA A 53 9.62 3.84 8.48
C ALA A 53 8.97 3.00 7.35
N PRO A 54 8.55 1.74 7.62
CA PRO A 54 7.92 0.90 6.61
C PRO A 54 6.74 1.62 5.97
N GLY A 55 6.62 1.51 4.64
CA GLY A 55 5.54 2.15 3.87
C GLY A 55 5.73 3.64 3.58
N ARG A 56 6.78 4.30 4.09
CA ARG A 56 7.14 5.64 3.63
C ARG A 56 8.17 5.52 2.52
N PRO A 57 7.92 6.03 1.29
CA PRO A 57 8.99 6.26 0.35
C PRO A 57 10.09 7.03 1.10
N SER A 58 11.37 6.79 0.84
CA SER A 58 12.41 7.73 1.26
C SER A 58 12.15 9.01 0.48
N THR A 59 11.22 9.82 0.99
CA THR A 59 10.49 10.80 0.19
C THR A 59 11.48 11.75 -0.43
N TYR A 60 11.33 11.93 -1.75
CA TYR A 60 11.96 12.98 -2.56
C TYR A 60 12.28 14.21 -1.72
N SER A 61 13.49 14.74 -1.84
CA SER A 61 13.86 15.95 -1.12
C SER A 61 12.87 17.07 -1.44
N ALA A 62 12.60 17.95 -0.48
CA ALA A 62 11.60 19.02 -0.64
C ALA A 62 11.90 19.88 -1.88
N GLU A 63 13.17 20.03 -2.25
CA GLU A 63 13.59 20.70 -3.48
C GLU A 63 13.14 20.01 -4.78
N ALA A 64 12.92 18.69 -4.79
CA ALA A 64 12.44 17.96 -5.96
C ALA A 64 10.94 18.18 -6.25
N LEU A 65 10.20 18.74 -5.27
CA LEU A 65 8.77 19.04 -5.39
C LEU A 65 8.49 20.51 -5.74
N LEU A 66 9.53 21.34 -5.81
CA LEU A 66 9.41 22.75 -6.17
C LEU A 66 9.92 22.95 -7.60
N LYS A 67 9.01 23.23 -8.53
CA LYS A 67 9.35 23.67 -9.88
C LYS A 67 9.27 25.19 -9.99
#